data_AF-A0A2I6QI98-F1
#
_entry.id   AF-A0A2I6QI98-F1
#
_cell.length_a   1.000
_cell.length_b   1.000
_cell.length_c   1.000
_cell.angle_alpha   90.00
_cell.angle_beta   90.00
_cell.angle_gamma   90.00
#
_symmetry.space_group_name_H-M   'P 1'
#
loop_
_entity.id
_entity.type
_entity.pdbx_description
1 polymer ?
#
loop_
_entity_poly.entity_id
_entity_poly.type
_entity_poly.pdbx_seq_one_letter_code
_entity_poly.pdbx_strand_id
1 'polypeptide(L)'
;MVATADKLFVSNAVNDSISIIEASTNRVEAEVPIRIPGLENLRGVLPIGLAYHEATGWLLVAEAGINAVGIIDTKQKRVLGHLPAAWFPTRVALDHDTVFVTNARGHGRGPNARGMIPSSQSRQGTLSVFSLPKPADLARHTALVMQANGFQPRPDGDSRNAVPAIRHVVLIVKENRTYDEVFGDIGGTMGAPAIARLGTRGYADGRNKRLSIKDIGITPNHHSIARTWGISDNFYADSDVSVDGHHWLVGSYPSVWTESSWWPPTAIRRKTFA
;
A
#
# COMPACT_ATOMS: atom_id res chain seq x y z
N MET A 1 -14.90 12.07 6.46
CA MET A 1 -16.28 12.43 6.85
C MET A 1 -16.89 13.29 5.76
N VAL A 2 -18.17 13.10 5.45
CA VAL A 2 -18.95 13.97 4.55
C VAL A 2 -20.34 14.19 5.15
N ALA A 3 -20.87 15.41 5.00
CA ALA A 3 -22.16 15.81 5.54
C ALA A 3 -23.16 16.05 4.40
N THR A 4 -24.42 15.76 4.68
CA THR A 4 -25.60 16.08 3.89
C THR A 4 -26.54 16.91 4.76
N ALA A 5 -27.74 17.26 4.27
CA ALA A 5 -28.69 18.05 5.05
C ALA A 5 -29.13 17.34 6.36
N ASP A 6 -29.28 16.02 6.34
CA ASP A 6 -29.83 15.22 7.44
C ASP A 6 -28.85 14.17 7.99
N LYS A 7 -27.81 13.78 7.23
CA LYS A 7 -26.84 12.76 7.65
C LYS A 7 -25.40 13.26 7.67
N LEU A 8 -24.64 12.67 8.58
CA LEU A 8 -23.18 12.72 8.63
C LEU A 8 -22.62 11.31 8.44
N PHE A 9 -21.73 11.14 7.47
CA PHE A 9 -21.05 9.88 7.18
C PHE A 9 -19.60 9.96 7.66
N VAL A 10 -19.21 9.06 8.57
CA VAL A 10 -17.89 9.04 9.21
C VAL A 10 -17.19 7.73 8.88
N SER A 11 -15.96 7.83 8.36
CA SER A 11 -15.12 6.68 8.05
C SER A 11 -14.36 6.19 9.28
N ASN A 12 -14.51 4.92 9.62
CA ASN A 12 -13.78 4.26 10.70
C ASN A 12 -12.65 3.42 10.12
N ALA A 13 -11.55 4.09 9.73
CA ALA A 13 -10.48 3.47 8.93
C ALA A 13 -9.94 2.16 9.52
N VAL A 14 -9.74 2.08 10.84
CA VAL A 14 -9.16 0.90 11.50
C VAL A 14 -10.18 -0.23 11.72
N ASN A 15 -11.48 0.07 11.69
CA ASN A 15 -12.57 -0.90 11.89
C ASN A 15 -13.22 -1.36 10.58
N ASP A 16 -12.76 -0.82 9.45
CA ASP A 16 -13.30 -1.05 8.10
C ASP A 16 -14.82 -0.83 8.04
N SER A 17 -15.30 0.31 8.54
CA SER A 17 -16.73 0.62 8.54
C SER A 17 -17.01 2.10 8.31
N ILE A 18 -18.27 2.41 7.99
CA ILE A 18 -18.80 3.78 7.93
C ILE A 18 -19.90 3.92 8.97
N SER A 19 -19.77 4.89 9.87
CA SER A 19 -20.87 5.31 10.74
C SER A 19 -21.76 6.31 10.03
N ILE A 20 -23.07 6.11 10.12
CA ILE A 20 -24.11 7.02 9.64
C ILE A 20 -24.73 7.66 10.88
N ILE A 21 -24.66 8.98 10.98
CA ILE A 21 -25.13 9.77 12.12
C ILE A 21 -26.23 10.71 11.65
N GLU A 22 -27.32 10.76 12.41
CA GLU A 22 -28.38 11.74 12.21
C GLU A 22 -27.91 13.13 12.65
N ALA A 23 -27.85 14.09 11.72
CA ALA A 23 -27.27 15.41 11.95
C ALA A 23 -28.04 16.23 12.98
N SER A 24 -29.36 16.05 13.06
CA SER A 24 -30.22 16.78 13.99
C SER A 24 -30.08 16.34 15.45
N THR A 25 -29.74 15.06 15.68
CA THR A 25 -29.72 14.46 17.03
C THR A 25 -28.34 13.98 17.47
N ASN A 26 -27.34 14.00 16.59
CA ASN A 26 -26.02 13.41 16.78
C ASN A 26 -26.05 11.91 17.15
N ARG A 27 -27.16 11.22 16.87
CA ARG A 27 -27.30 9.80 17.16
C ARG A 27 -26.73 8.96 16.02
N VAL A 28 -25.90 7.97 16.35
CA VAL A 28 -25.48 6.94 15.38
C VAL A 28 -26.72 6.13 14.98
N GLU A 29 -27.09 6.25 13.71
CA GLU A 29 -28.21 5.51 13.13
C GLU A 29 -27.81 4.11 12.71
N ALA A 30 -26.61 3.96 12.15
CA ALA A 30 -26.09 2.69 11.67
C ALA A 30 -24.56 2.72 11.58
N GLU A 31 -23.98 1.52 11.57
CA GLU A 31 -22.61 1.28 11.17
C GLU A 31 -22.62 0.27 10.02
N VAL A 32 -22.09 0.67 8.87
CA VAL A 32 -22.02 -0.15 7.67
C VAL A 32 -20.62 -0.79 7.61
N PRO A 33 -20.48 -2.10 7.89
CA PRO A 33 -19.20 -2.77 7.77
C PRO A 33 -18.84 -2.94 6.28
N ILE A 34 -17.57 -2.71 5.95
CA ILE A 34 -16.98 -3.00 4.65
C ILE A 34 -16.15 -4.27 4.83
N ARG A 35 -16.64 -5.40 4.30
CA ARG A 35 -16.03 -6.72 4.50
C ARG A 35 -15.75 -7.38 3.16
N ILE A 36 -14.62 -8.05 3.09
CA ILE A 36 -14.23 -8.85 1.93
C ILE A 36 -14.66 -10.29 2.17
N PRO A 37 -15.39 -10.92 1.23
CA PRO A 37 -15.82 -12.30 1.36
C PRO A 37 -14.64 -13.25 1.67
N GLY A 38 -14.77 -14.05 2.73
CA GLY A 38 -13.75 -15.00 3.19
C GLY A 38 -12.65 -14.38 4.08
N LEU A 39 -12.65 -13.06 4.27
CA LEU A 39 -11.68 -12.32 5.10
C LEU A 39 -12.38 -11.44 6.14
N GLU A 40 -13.62 -11.74 6.52
CA GLU A 40 -14.48 -10.90 7.37
C GLU A 40 -13.90 -10.65 8.78
N ASN A 41 -13.07 -11.58 9.24
CA ASN A 41 -12.40 -11.51 10.54
C ASN A 41 -11.11 -10.67 10.50
N LEU A 42 -10.63 -10.30 9.31
CA LEU A 42 -9.44 -9.48 9.13
C LEU A 42 -9.80 -8.00 9.04
N ARG A 43 -8.79 -7.15 9.17
CA ARG A 43 -8.87 -5.71 8.95
C ARG A 43 -7.82 -5.29 7.93
N GLY A 44 -8.11 -4.26 7.16
CA GLY A 44 -7.21 -3.73 6.14
C GLY A 44 -7.89 -3.09 4.93
N VAL A 45 -9.20 -2.84 4.95
CA VAL A 45 -9.86 -2.09 3.86
C VAL A 45 -9.47 -0.62 3.91
N LEU A 46 -9.37 -0.05 5.12
CA LEU A 46 -8.95 1.33 5.38
C LEU A 46 -9.79 2.37 4.63
N PRO A 47 -11.10 2.52 4.96
CA PRO A 47 -11.92 3.59 4.42
C PRO A 47 -11.47 4.96 4.94
N ILE A 48 -11.23 5.92 4.04
CA ILE A 48 -10.70 7.25 4.38
C ILE A 48 -11.54 8.37 3.78
N GLY A 49 -11.37 8.60 2.47
CA GLY A 49 -12.00 9.70 1.74
C GLY A 49 -13.42 9.35 1.38
N LEU A 50 -14.36 10.28 1.56
CA LEU A 50 -15.78 10.07 1.28
C LEU A 50 -16.31 11.13 0.33
N ALA A 51 -17.19 10.74 -0.59
CA ALA A 51 -18.01 11.63 -1.39
C ALA A 51 -19.43 11.09 -1.49
N TYR A 52 -20.43 11.97 -1.38
CA TYR A 52 -21.83 11.59 -1.47
C TYR A 52 -22.41 12.04 -2.81
N HIS A 53 -23.06 11.12 -3.52
CA HIS A 53 -23.74 11.39 -4.78
C HIS A 53 -25.25 11.49 -4.55
N GLU A 54 -25.79 12.71 -4.58
CA GLU A 54 -27.17 13.00 -4.17
C GLU A 54 -28.22 12.27 -5.03
N ALA A 55 -28.02 12.24 -6.36
CA ALA A 55 -29.01 11.68 -7.28
C ALA A 55 -29.25 10.17 -7.07
N THR A 56 -28.20 9.41 -6.72
CA THR A 56 -28.31 7.97 -6.45
C THR A 56 -28.47 7.64 -4.97
N GLY A 57 -28.08 8.55 -4.07
CA GLY A 57 -27.94 8.26 -2.65
C GLY A 57 -26.77 7.32 -2.36
N TRP A 58 -25.72 7.35 -3.18
CA TRP A 58 -24.53 6.53 -2.98
C TRP A 58 -23.45 7.29 -2.25
N LEU A 59 -22.80 6.61 -1.30
CA LEU A 59 -21.58 7.07 -0.69
C LEU A 59 -20.41 6.35 -1.35
N LEU A 60 -19.51 7.12 -1.98
CA LEU A 60 -18.26 6.64 -2.52
C LEU A 60 -17.18 6.75 -1.43
N VAL A 61 -16.40 5.69 -1.26
CA VAL A 61 -15.43 5.54 -0.18
C VAL A 61 -14.09 5.16 -0.76
N ALA A 62 -13.05 5.96 -0.57
CA ALA A 62 -11.67 5.55 -0.87
C ALA A 62 -11.24 4.49 0.14
N GLU A 63 -10.93 3.29 -0.36
CA GLU A 63 -10.53 2.10 0.40
C GLU A 63 -9.05 1.83 0.15
N ALA A 64 -8.19 2.44 0.97
CA ALA A 64 -6.76 2.52 0.70
C ALA A 64 -6.07 1.15 0.68
N GLY A 65 -6.45 0.25 1.59
CA GLY A 65 -5.73 -1.01 1.76
C GLY A 65 -6.09 -2.08 0.73
N ILE A 66 -7.14 -1.85 -0.07
CA ILE A 66 -7.54 -2.75 -1.17
C ILE A 66 -7.55 -2.05 -2.54
N ASN A 67 -6.95 -0.85 -2.63
CA ASN A 67 -6.79 -0.09 -3.87
C ASN A 67 -8.11 0.09 -4.62
N ALA A 68 -9.16 0.52 -3.92
CA ALA A 68 -10.50 0.61 -4.49
C ALA A 68 -11.28 1.85 -4.05
N VAL A 69 -12.40 2.09 -4.74
CA VAL A 69 -13.48 2.94 -4.29
C VAL A 69 -14.71 2.09 -4.00
N GLY A 70 -15.08 1.97 -2.72
CA GLY A 70 -16.29 1.31 -2.27
C GLY A 70 -17.53 2.13 -2.59
N ILE A 71 -18.58 1.48 -3.06
CA ILE A 71 -19.89 2.09 -3.32
C ILE A 71 -20.85 1.58 -2.26
N ILE A 72 -21.38 2.46 -1.42
CA ILE A 72 -22.34 2.14 -0.37
C ILE A 72 -23.68 2.77 -0.70
N ASP A 73 -24.75 1.98 -0.66
CA ASP A 73 -26.12 2.49 -0.70
C ASP A 73 -26.49 2.98 0.70
N THR A 74 -26.73 4.28 0.85
CA THR A 74 -27.01 4.86 2.18
C THR A 74 -28.42 4.57 2.68
N LYS A 75 -29.36 4.25 1.79
CA LYS A 75 -30.73 3.87 2.14
C LYS A 75 -30.78 2.42 2.61
N GLN A 76 -30.11 1.54 1.88
CA GLN A 76 -30.02 0.11 2.20
C GLN A 76 -28.93 -0.21 3.24
N LYS A 77 -28.05 0.77 3.54
CA LYS A 77 -26.99 0.68 4.54
C LYS A 77 -26.05 -0.51 4.29
N ARG A 78 -25.68 -0.72 3.03
CA ARG A 78 -24.82 -1.83 2.62
C ARG A 78 -23.88 -1.45 1.48
N VAL A 79 -22.76 -2.16 1.42
CA VAL A 79 -21.84 -2.10 0.28
C VAL A 79 -22.49 -2.73 -0.95
N LEU A 80 -22.45 -2.04 -2.08
CA LEU A 80 -22.91 -2.50 -3.38
C LEU A 80 -21.79 -3.13 -4.21
N GLY A 81 -20.56 -2.66 -4.02
CA GLY A 81 -19.38 -3.16 -4.74
C GLY A 81 -18.19 -2.22 -4.61
N HIS A 82 -17.13 -2.56 -5.35
CA HIS A 82 -15.84 -1.88 -5.32
C HIS A 82 -15.41 -1.53 -6.74
N LEU A 83 -14.89 -0.32 -6.93
CA LEU A 83 -14.30 0.14 -8.19
C LEU A 83 -12.78 0.13 -8.09
N PRO A 84 -12.05 -0.29 -9.13
CA PRO A 84 -10.59 -0.28 -9.10
C PRO A 84 -10.04 1.15 -9.01
N ALA A 85 -9.05 1.35 -8.16
CA ALA A 85 -8.26 2.57 -8.05
C ALA A 85 -6.77 2.26 -8.17
N ALA A 86 -5.92 3.30 -8.26
CA ALA A 86 -4.48 3.10 -8.18
C ALA A 86 -4.03 2.92 -6.72
N TRP A 87 -2.73 2.85 -6.47
CA TRP A 87 -2.24 2.49 -5.15
C TRP A 87 -2.54 3.57 -4.09
N PHE A 88 -3.23 3.15 -3.03
CA PHE A 88 -3.52 3.94 -1.84
C PHE A 88 -4.43 5.15 -2.11
N PRO A 89 -5.68 4.93 -2.54
CA PRO A 89 -6.66 6.01 -2.71
C PRO A 89 -6.93 6.71 -1.38
N THR A 90 -6.91 8.04 -1.36
CA THR A 90 -7.06 8.85 -0.13
C THR A 90 -8.28 9.74 -0.10
N ARG A 91 -8.73 10.23 -1.26
CA ARG A 91 -9.89 11.13 -1.38
C ARG A 91 -10.67 10.81 -2.65
N VAL A 92 -12.00 10.87 -2.51
CA VAL A 92 -12.93 10.88 -3.63
C VAL A 92 -13.58 12.26 -3.68
N ALA A 93 -13.76 12.80 -4.87
CA ALA A 93 -14.57 13.98 -5.13
C ALA A 93 -15.48 13.72 -6.33
N LEU A 94 -16.59 14.46 -6.40
CA LEU A 94 -17.59 14.34 -7.45
C LEU A 94 -17.83 15.70 -8.10
N ASP A 95 -17.96 15.70 -9.41
CA ASP A 95 -18.59 16.77 -10.18
C ASP A 95 -19.64 16.13 -11.09
N HIS A 96 -20.91 16.28 -10.71
CA HIS A 96 -22.02 15.51 -11.28
C HIS A 96 -21.70 13.99 -11.24
N ASP A 97 -21.79 13.31 -12.38
CA ASP A 97 -21.44 11.90 -12.54
C ASP A 97 -19.93 11.68 -12.80
N THR A 98 -19.07 12.69 -12.67
CA THR A 98 -17.61 12.53 -12.81
C THR A 98 -16.97 12.31 -11.46
N VAL A 99 -16.24 11.20 -11.32
CA VAL A 99 -15.54 10.80 -10.11
C VAL A 99 -14.05 11.10 -10.24
N PHE A 100 -13.50 11.76 -9.22
CA PHE A 100 -12.08 12.06 -9.09
C PHE A 100 -11.52 11.33 -7.87
N VAL A 101 -10.43 10.60 -8.03
CA VAL A 101 -9.79 9.85 -6.94
C VAL A 101 -8.31 10.20 -6.87
N THR A 102 -7.86 10.73 -5.74
CA THR A 102 -6.43 10.95 -5.49
C THR A 102 -5.81 9.71 -4.89
N ASN A 103 -4.72 9.22 -5.48
CA ASN A 103 -3.99 8.04 -5.03
C ASN A 103 -2.60 8.48 -4.54
N ALA A 104 -2.28 8.26 -3.27
CA ALA A 104 -1.07 8.82 -2.66
C ALA A 104 0.22 8.14 -3.12
N ARG A 105 0.14 6.85 -3.48
CA ARG A 105 1.30 6.05 -3.90
C ARG A 105 1.35 5.82 -5.41
N GLY A 106 0.27 6.09 -6.14
CA GLY A 106 0.23 6.05 -7.59
C GLY A 106 0.64 4.70 -8.16
N HIS A 107 1.79 4.64 -8.82
CA HIS A 107 2.39 3.41 -9.38
C HIS A 107 3.58 2.88 -8.56
N GLY A 108 3.87 3.47 -7.40
CA GLY A 108 5.02 3.14 -6.58
C GLY A 108 6.30 3.87 -7.00
N ARG A 109 7.37 3.65 -6.23
CA ARG A 109 8.64 4.39 -6.34
C ARG A 109 9.64 3.80 -7.36
N GLY A 110 9.44 2.54 -7.76
CA GLY A 110 10.38 1.82 -8.61
C GLY A 110 11.76 1.56 -7.95
N PRO A 111 12.75 1.08 -8.72
CA PRO A 111 14.05 0.69 -8.19
C PRO A 111 14.92 1.89 -7.75
N ASN A 112 15.77 1.69 -6.72
CA ASN A 112 16.69 2.69 -6.17
C ASN A 112 17.93 2.94 -7.07
N ALA A 113 17.75 3.26 -8.35
CA ALA A 113 18.85 3.32 -9.32
C ALA A 113 19.85 4.47 -9.09
N ARG A 114 19.43 5.57 -8.46
CA ARG A 114 20.25 6.79 -8.29
C ARG A 114 20.77 7.03 -6.86
N GLY A 115 20.76 6.01 -6.00
CA GLY A 115 21.07 6.23 -4.58
C GLY A 115 19.85 6.64 -3.76
N MET A 116 20.08 7.25 -2.60
CA MET A 116 19.02 7.78 -1.76
C MET A 116 18.40 9.01 -2.44
N ILE A 117 17.28 8.80 -3.15
CA ILE A 117 16.54 9.88 -3.83
C ILE A 117 15.99 10.85 -2.76
N PRO A 118 16.08 12.18 -2.96
CA PRO A 118 15.50 13.17 -2.04
C PRO A 118 14.03 12.88 -1.74
N SER A 119 13.61 13.14 -0.49
CA SER A 119 12.23 12.88 -0.04
C SER A 119 11.16 13.62 -0.86
N SER A 120 11.50 14.76 -1.47
CA SER A 120 10.59 15.51 -2.35
C SER A 120 10.19 14.77 -3.63
N GLN A 121 10.88 13.68 -3.98
CA GLN A 121 10.57 12.82 -5.13
C GLN A 121 10.14 11.41 -4.69
N SER A 122 9.88 11.18 -3.39
CA SER A 122 9.66 9.82 -2.87
C SER A 122 8.26 9.26 -3.16
N ARG A 123 7.26 10.11 -3.45
CA ARG A 123 5.89 9.69 -3.73
C ARG A 123 5.33 10.43 -4.94
N GLN A 124 5.08 9.69 -6.02
CA GLN A 124 4.36 10.19 -7.19
C GLN A 124 2.93 9.66 -7.12
N GLY A 125 2.03 10.48 -6.59
CA GLY A 125 0.62 10.18 -6.60
C GLY A 125 0.02 10.27 -8.01
N THR A 126 -1.18 9.73 -8.17
CA THR A 126 -1.95 9.85 -9.42
C THR A 126 -3.36 10.35 -9.14
N LEU A 127 -3.99 10.94 -10.16
CA LEU A 127 -5.40 11.30 -10.16
C LEU A 127 -6.13 10.37 -11.13
N SER A 128 -7.03 9.53 -10.62
CA SER A 128 -7.94 8.75 -11.46
C SER A 128 -9.20 9.57 -11.71
N VAL A 129 -9.64 9.62 -12.97
CA VAL A 129 -10.87 10.32 -13.39
C VAL A 129 -11.71 9.35 -14.21
N PHE A 130 -12.97 9.15 -13.83
CA PHE A 130 -13.88 8.26 -14.52
C PHE A 130 -15.34 8.66 -14.27
N SER A 131 -16.26 8.22 -15.14
CA SER A 131 -17.70 8.42 -14.92
C SER A 131 -18.23 7.42 -13.90
N LEU A 132 -19.17 7.87 -13.06
CA LEU A 132 -19.87 7.05 -12.08
C LEU A 132 -20.49 5.84 -12.80
N PRO A 133 -20.16 4.60 -12.40
CA PRO A 133 -20.62 3.42 -13.12
C PRO A 133 -22.10 3.16 -12.84
N LYS A 134 -22.74 2.46 -13.78
CA LYS A 134 -24.12 2.01 -13.59
C LYS A 134 -24.16 0.86 -12.57
N PRO A 135 -25.28 0.64 -11.87
CA PRO A 135 -25.42 -0.47 -10.93
C PRO A 135 -25.06 -1.84 -11.52
N ALA A 136 -25.36 -2.06 -12.80
CA ALA A 136 -25.06 -3.31 -13.51
C ALA A 136 -23.56 -3.60 -13.67
N ASP A 137 -22.70 -2.56 -13.64
CA ASP A 137 -21.26 -2.70 -13.84
C ASP A 137 -20.51 -3.03 -12.54
N LEU A 138 -21.13 -2.79 -11.38
CA LEU A 138 -20.49 -2.92 -10.06
C LEU A 138 -19.95 -4.33 -9.79
N ALA A 139 -20.66 -5.36 -10.22
CA ALA A 139 -20.23 -6.75 -10.05
C ALA A 139 -18.92 -7.05 -10.81
N ARG A 140 -18.81 -6.57 -12.06
CA ARG A 140 -17.61 -6.74 -12.89
C ARG A 140 -16.42 -6.00 -12.30
N HIS A 141 -16.62 -4.76 -11.84
CA HIS A 141 -15.57 -3.97 -11.19
C HIS A 141 -15.12 -4.59 -9.87
N THR A 142 -16.06 -5.08 -9.07
CA THR A 142 -15.76 -5.77 -7.81
C THR A 142 -14.92 -7.02 -8.05
N ALA A 143 -15.29 -7.84 -9.04
CA ALA A 143 -14.51 -9.02 -9.39
C ALA A 143 -13.06 -8.69 -9.79
N LEU A 144 -12.86 -7.58 -10.52
CA LEU A 144 -11.52 -7.09 -10.86
C LEU A 144 -10.73 -6.66 -9.62
N VAL A 145 -11.34 -5.95 -8.67
CA VAL A 145 -10.70 -5.56 -7.40
C VAL A 145 -10.27 -6.81 -6.62
N MET A 146 -11.17 -7.80 -6.48
CA MET A 146 -10.85 -9.05 -5.78
C MET A 146 -9.71 -9.82 -6.47
N GLN A 147 -9.69 -9.84 -7.81
CA GLN A 147 -8.63 -10.47 -8.59
C GLN A 147 -7.28 -9.75 -8.39
N ALA A 148 -7.27 -8.43 -8.53
CA ALA A 148 -6.05 -7.62 -8.47
C ALA A 148 -5.39 -7.67 -7.09
N ASN A 149 -6.18 -7.79 -6.02
CA ASN A 149 -5.69 -7.94 -4.66
C ASN A 149 -5.45 -9.42 -4.25
N GLY A 150 -5.71 -10.38 -5.15
CA GLY A 150 -5.49 -11.80 -4.86
C GLY A 150 -6.46 -12.40 -3.84
N PHE A 151 -7.64 -11.79 -3.63
CA PHE A 151 -8.69 -12.28 -2.71
C PHE A 151 -9.57 -13.38 -3.32
N GLN A 152 -9.16 -13.94 -4.45
CA GLN A 152 -9.82 -15.09 -5.03
C GLN A 152 -9.36 -16.37 -4.32
N PRO A 153 -10.28 -17.31 -4.01
CA PRO A 153 -9.91 -18.62 -3.52
C PRO A 153 -8.89 -19.24 -4.48
N ARG A 154 -7.71 -19.59 -3.95
CA ARG A 154 -6.74 -20.37 -4.70
C ARG A 154 -7.04 -21.84 -4.45
N PRO A 155 -7.02 -22.71 -5.48
CA PRO A 155 -7.12 -24.14 -5.24
C PRO A 155 -6.00 -24.54 -4.29
N ASP A 156 -6.31 -25.47 -3.38
CA ASP A 156 -5.31 -26.06 -2.49
C ASP A 156 -4.13 -26.53 -3.36
N GLY A 157 -2.92 -26.10 -3.00
CA GLY A 157 -1.72 -26.45 -3.73
C GLY A 157 -1.55 -27.97 -3.82
N ASP A 158 -0.91 -28.47 -4.88
CA ASP A 158 -0.67 -29.90 -5.07
C ASP A 158 0.06 -30.46 -3.82
N SER A 159 -0.66 -31.25 -3.02
CA SER A 159 -0.16 -31.80 -1.75
C SER A 159 1.04 -32.73 -1.95
N ARG A 160 1.32 -33.14 -3.20
CA ARG A 160 2.50 -33.91 -3.58
C ARG A 160 3.82 -33.19 -3.32
N ASN A 161 3.81 -31.85 -3.24
CA ASN A 161 4.99 -31.02 -2.95
C ASN A 161 4.89 -30.30 -1.59
N ALA A 162 4.18 -30.90 -0.62
CA ALA A 162 4.09 -30.32 0.72
C ALA A 162 5.48 -30.24 1.35
N VAL A 163 5.96 -29.01 1.56
CA VAL A 163 7.15 -28.75 2.37
C VAL A 163 6.88 -29.24 3.81
N PRO A 164 7.84 -29.94 4.44
CA PRO A 164 7.70 -30.34 5.84
C PRO A 164 7.37 -29.15 6.74
N ALA A 165 6.65 -29.40 7.83
CA ALA A 165 6.26 -28.36 8.78
C ALA A 165 7.47 -27.55 9.25
N ILE A 166 7.44 -26.24 9.00
CA ILE A 166 8.46 -25.29 9.44
C ILE A 166 8.33 -25.14 10.96
N ARG A 167 9.38 -25.50 11.71
CA ARG A 167 9.40 -25.41 13.18
C ARG A 167 9.95 -24.10 13.71
N HIS A 168 10.88 -23.49 12.97
CA HIS A 168 11.59 -22.29 13.39
C HIS A 168 11.73 -21.33 12.22
N VAL A 169 11.50 -20.05 12.49
CA VAL A 169 11.73 -18.95 11.56
C VAL A 169 12.69 -17.98 12.24
N VAL A 170 13.80 -17.67 11.56
CA VAL A 170 14.75 -16.63 12.00
C VAL A 170 14.58 -15.43 11.09
N LEU A 171 14.12 -14.32 11.64
CA LEU A 171 13.93 -13.08 10.90
C LEU A 171 15.10 -12.13 11.14
N ILE A 172 15.81 -11.77 10.06
CA ILE A 172 16.88 -10.77 10.09
C ILE A 172 16.42 -9.57 9.28
N VAL A 173 16.08 -8.47 9.97
CA VAL A 173 15.65 -7.23 9.33
C VAL A 173 16.86 -6.34 9.05
N LYS A 174 17.00 -5.90 7.80
CA LYS A 174 17.97 -4.88 7.41
C LYS A 174 17.26 -3.71 6.76
N GLU A 175 17.40 -2.55 7.36
CA GLU A 175 16.71 -1.34 6.93
C GLU A 175 17.50 -0.54 5.89
N ASN A 176 16.79 0.40 5.25
CA ASN A 176 17.33 1.43 4.38
C ASN A 176 18.03 0.89 3.12
N ARG A 177 17.70 -0.33 2.68
CA ARG A 177 18.23 -0.96 1.46
C ARG A 177 17.10 -1.62 0.68
N THR A 178 17.16 -1.51 -0.64
CA THR A 178 16.30 -2.30 -1.53
C THR A 178 16.93 -3.65 -1.87
N TYR A 179 16.11 -4.58 -2.36
CA TYR A 179 16.55 -5.88 -2.86
C TYR A 179 17.70 -5.73 -3.87
N ASP A 180 17.52 -4.94 -4.92
CA ASP A 180 18.50 -4.82 -6.00
C ASP A 180 19.82 -4.18 -5.57
N GLU A 181 19.82 -3.32 -4.54
CA GLU A 181 21.06 -2.76 -4.00
C GLU A 181 22.00 -3.81 -3.41
N VAL A 182 21.44 -4.93 -2.93
CA VAL A 182 22.18 -6.01 -2.27
C VAL A 182 22.27 -7.25 -3.17
N PHE A 183 21.16 -7.71 -3.73
CA PHE A 183 21.04 -9.00 -4.41
C PHE A 183 20.81 -8.87 -5.92
N GLY A 184 20.82 -7.66 -6.48
CA GLY A 184 20.52 -7.43 -7.89
C GLY A 184 21.49 -8.12 -8.86
N ASP A 185 22.66 -8.57 -8.39
CA ASP A 185 23.68 -9.28 -9.17
C ASP A 185 23.71 -10.81 -8.93
N ILE A 186 22.70 -11.37 -8.24
CA ILE A 186 22.50 -12.82 -8.20
C ILE A 186 21.90 -13.28 -9.53
N GLY A 187 22.57 -14.22 -10.19
CA GLY A 187 22.07 -14.78 -11.45
C GLY A 187 20.85 -15.68 -11.24
N GLY A 188 19.97 -15.73 -12.24
CA GLY A 188 18.75 -16.55 -12.19
C GLY A 188 17.59 -15.92 -11.42
N THR A 189 17.74 -14.68 -10.95
CA THR A 189 16.67 -13.89 -10.32
C THR A 189 16.27 -12.69 -11.20
N MET A 190 15.12 -12.10 -10.91
CA MET A 190 14.69 -10.81 -11.45
C MET A 190 15.37 -9.65 -10.72
N GLY A 191 16.70 -9.64 -10.76
CA GLY A 191 17.55 -8.59 -10.18
C GLY A 191 18.06 -7.59 -11.22
N ALA A 192 18.47 -6.42 -10.76
CA ALA A 192 19.14 -5.40 -11.56
C ALA A 192 20.64 -5.24 -11.18
N PRO A 193 21.57 -5.93 -11.86
CA PRO A 193 23.00 -5.92 -11.50
C PRO A 193 23.63 -4.53 -11.59
N ALA A 194 23.09 -3.66 -12.45
CA ALA A 194 23.59 -2.30 -12.65
C ALA A 194 23.45 -1.40 -11.41
N ILE A 195 22.60 -1.77 -10.44
CA ILE A 195 22.33 -0.98 -9.24
C ILE A 195 22.71 -1.72 -7.94
N ALA A 196 23.33 -2.89 -8.06
CA ALA A 196 23.81 -3.75 -6.97
C ALA A 196 25.10 -3.23 -6.31
N ARG A 197 25.04 -2.00 -5.79
CA ARG A 197 26.19 -1.31 -5.20
C ARG A 197 26.76 -1.96 -3.93
N LEU A 198 25.97 -2.81 -3.27
CA LEU A 198 26.36 -3.62 -2.10
C LEU A 198 26.49 -5.11 -2.46
N GLY A 199 26.48 -5.43 -3.76
CA GLY A 199 26.63 -6.77 -4.30
C GLY A 199 28.06 -7.31 -4.21
N THR A 200 28.38 -8.18 -5.16
CA THR A 200 29.69 -8.82 -5.32
C THR A 200 30.76 -7.90 -5.91
N ARG A 201 30.36 -6.80 -6.56
CA ARG A 201 31.26 -5.79 -7.15
C ARG A 201 30.92 -4.38 -6.67
N GLY A 202 30.91 -4.20 -5.35
CA GLY A 202 30.57 -2.93 -4.72
C GLY A 202 31.77 -2.00 -4.49
N TYR A 203 31.49 -0.87 -3.85
CA TYR A 203 32.46 0.17 -3.49
C TYR A 203 32.39 0.48 -2.00
N ALA A 204 33.53 0.36 -1.31
CA ALA A 204 33.70 0.80 0.07
C ALA A 204 34.43 2.15 0.10
N ASP A 205 33.73 3.19 0.55
CA ASP A 205 34.28 4.53 0.69
C ASP A 205 35.05 4.70 2.02
N GLY A 206 36.34 5.00 1.92
CA GLY A 206 37.20 5.30 3.07
C GLY A 206 36.98 6.70 3.67
N ARG A 207 36.08 7.52 3.10
CA ARG A 207 35.65 8.84 3.61
C ARG A 207 36.81 9.78 3.94
N ASN A 208 37.84 9.80 3.11
CA ASN A 208 39.08 10.57 3.30
C ASN A 208 39.85 10.24 4.60
N LYS A 209 39.50 9.16 5.30
CA LYS A 209 40.19 8.66 6.51
C LYS A 209 40.90 7.34 6.27
N ARG A 210 40.52 6.61 5.22
CA ARG A 210 41.05 5.31 4.80
C ARG A 210 41.07 5.21 3.28
N LEU A 211 41.74 4.20 2.75
CA LEU A 211 41.69 3.86 1.34
C LEU A 211 40.25 3.45 0.95
N SER A 212 39.77 3.98 -0.16
CA SER A 212 38.52 3.53 -0.78
C SER A 212 38.81 2.36 -1.74
N ILE A 213 37.96 1.33 -1.72
CA ILE A 213 38.18 0.07 -2.44
C ILE A 213 36.98 -0.20 -3.35
N LYS A 214 37.25 -0.52 -4.62
CA LYS A 214 36.25 -0.88 -5.65
C LYS A 214 36.33 -2.38 -5.96
N ASP A 215 35.30 -2.89 -6.63
CA ASP A 215 35.21 -4.26 -7.13
C ASP A 215 35.40 -5.32 -6.05
N ILE A 216 34.79 -5.08 -4.88
CA ILE A 216 34.80 -5.99 -3.74
C ILE A 216 33.39 -6.47 -3.39
N GLY A 217 33.30 -7.69 -2.85
CA GLY A 217 32.07 -8.20 -2.26
C GLY A 217 31.75 -7.46 -0.97
N ILE A 218 30.71 -6.62 -0.98
CA ILE A 218 30.29 -5.83 0.20
C ILE A 218 29.43 -6.67 1.16
N THR A 219 28.62 -7.59 0.62
CA THR A 219 27.74 -8.45 1.41
C THR A 219 27.99 -9.95 1.18
N PRO A 220 29.24 -10.44 1.35
CA PRO A 220 29.61 -11.81 0.99
C PRO A 220 28.79 -12.87 1.74
N ASN A 221 28.50 -12.66 3.03
CA ASN A 221 27.68 -13.60 3.80
C ASN A 221 26.24 -13.67 3.30
N HIS A 222 25.66 -12.55 2.82
CA HIS A 222 24.29 -12.53 2.32
C HIS A 222 24.20 -13.28 1.00
N HIS A 223 25.20 -13.07 0.13
CA HIS A 223 25.31 -13.79 -1.14
C HIS A 223 25.55 -15.28 -0.93
N SER A 224 26.37 -15.65 0.06
CA SER A 224 26.58 -17.06 0.40
C SER A 224 25.28 -17.72 0.83
N ILE A 225 24.51 -17.07 1.73
CA ILE A 225 23.21 -17.58 2.17
C ILE A 225 22.27 -17.77 0.96
N ALA A 226 22.12 -16.73 0.13
CA ALA A 226 21.22 -16.78 -1.03
C ALA A 226 21.60 -17.85 -2.06
N ARG A 227 22.90 -18.12 -2.25
CA ARG A 227 23.39 -19.14 -3.20
C ARG A 227 23.32 -20.57 -2.66
N THR A 228 23.47 -20.74 -1.34
CA THR A 228 23.42 -22.06 -0.71
C THR A 228 21.98 -22.57 -0.56
N TRP A 229 21.02 -21.66 -0.35
CA TRP A 229 19.61 -22.00 -0.15
C TRP A 229 18.73 -21.40 -1.25
N GLY A 230 17.46 -21.12 -0.93
CA GLY A 230 16.55 -20.43 -1.81
C GLY A 230 16.64 -18.92 -1.65
N ILE A 231 16.44 -18.20 -2.75
CA ILE A 231 16.21 -16.76 -2.78
C ILE A 231 14.82 -16.51 -3.37
N SER A 232 14.06 -15.61 -2.74
CA SER A 232 12.84 -15.06 -3.31
C SER A 232 13.16 -13.70 -3.93
N ASP A 233 12.67 -13.46 -5.12
CA ASP A 233 12.76 -12.21 -5.85
C ASP A 233 11.37 -11.68 -6.18
N ASN A 234 11.29 -10.53 -6.88
CA ASN A 234 10.03 -9.96 -7.36
C ASN A 234 8.93 -9.78 -6.30
N PHE A 235 9.33 -9.48 -5.07
CA PHE A 235 8.38 -9.08 -4.04
C PHE A 235 8.20 -7.57 -4.07
N TYR A 236 6.95 -7.15 -3.94
CA TYR A 236 6.57 -5.76 -3.82
C TYR A 236 6.42 -5.46 -2.33
N ALA A 237 7.06 -4.40 -1.86
CA ALA A 237 7.01 -4.00 -0.46
C ALA A 237 5.97 -2.90 -0.27
N ASP A 238 5.08 -3.08 0.72
CA ASP A 238 4.09 -2.08 1.12
C ASP A 238 4.69 -0.90 1.92
N SER A 239 6.02 -0.86 2.07
CA SER A 239 6.76 0.12 2.86
C SER A 239 7.64 0.97 1.95
N ASP A 240 7.50 2.30 2.06
CA ASP A 240 8.39 3.25 1.40
C ASP A 240 9.60 3.60 2.29
N VAL A 241 9.37 3.61 3.61
CA VAL A 241 10.37 3.96 4.64
C VAL A 241 10.35 2.96 5.79
N SER A 242 11.41 2.97 6.60
CA SER A 242 11.57 2.01 7.71
C SER A 242 10.41 1.99 8.70
N VAL A 243 9.79 3.15 8.97
CA VAL A 243 8.67 3.24 9.91
C VAL A 243 7.46 2.44 9.44
N ASP A 244 7.13 2.49 8.13
CA ASP A 244 6.07 1.66 7.56
C ASP A 244 6.40 0.17 7.77
N GLY A 245 7.67 -0.20 7.50
CA GLY A 245 8.16 -1.57 7.65
C GLY A 245 8.08 -2.08 9.10
N HIS A 246 8.36 -1.22 10.09
CA HIS A 246 8.22 -1.60 11.50
C HIS A 246 6.78 -1.95 11.87
N HIS A 247 5.80 -1.21 11.35
CA HIS A 247 4.39 -1.53 11.58
C HIS A 247 4.03 -2.91 10.99
N TRP A 248 4.45 -3.18 9.76
CA TRP A 248 4.23 -4.48 9.11
C TRP A 248 4.85 -5.65 9.88
N LEU A 249 6.06 -5.47 10.43
CA LEU A 249 6.76 -6.50 11.20
C LEU A 249 6.05 -6.89 12.50
N VAL A 250 5.26 -5.99 13.08
CA VAL A 250 4.47 -6.26 14.29
C VAL A 250 3.01 -6.57 13.98
N GLY A 251 2.68 -6.86 12.72
CA GLY A 251 1.33 -7.25 12.31
C GLY A 251 0.33 -6.09 12.28
N SER A 252 0.80 -4.86 12.06
CA SER A 252 -0.03 -3.67 11.99
C SER A 252 0.11 -2.99 10.63
N TYR A 253 -1.02 -2.72 9.97
CA TYR A 253 -1.02 -1.91 8.75
C TYR A 253 -0.84 -0.43 9.12
N PRO A 254 0.05 0.34 8.44
CA PRO A 254 0.22 1.77 8.68
C PRO A 254 -1.09 2.56 8.56
N SER A 255 -1.44 3.31 9.60
CA SER A 255 -2.65 4.15 9.57
C SER A 255 -2.57 5.22 8.49
N VAL A 256 -3.72 5.76 8.06
CA VAL A 256 -3.74 6.93 7.16
C VAL A 256 -2.92 8.08 7.72
N TRP A 257 -2.90 8.28 9.03
CA TRP A 257 -2.07 9.31 9.65
C TRP A 257 -0.60 9.01 9.39
N THR A 258 -0.13 7.79 9.63
CA THR A 258 1.25 7.37 9.29
C THR A 258 1.54 7.60 7.81
N GLU A 259 0.61 7.24 6.93
CA GLU A 259 0.80 7.32 5.48
C GLU A 259 0.68 8.75 4.91
N SER A 260 0.00 9.67 5.58
CA SER A 260 -0.23 11.04 5.07
C SER A 260 0.51 12.12 5.85
N SER A 261 0.88 11.89 7.10
CA SER A 261 1.57 12.86 7.97
C SER A 261 3.09 12.79 7.88
N TRP A 262 3.65 11.73 7.27
CA TRP A 262 5.09 11.56 7.16
C TRP A 262 5.71 12.49 6.12
N TRP A 263 6.01 13.71 6.56
CA TRP A 263 7.20 14.46 6.15
C TRP A 263 8.33 14.01 7.09
N PRO A 264 9.43 13.39 6.62
CA PRO A 264 10.39 12.80 7.53
C PRO A 264 11.00 13.85 8.48
N PRO A 265 11.07 13.59 9.79
CA PRO A 265 11.84 14.38 10.75
C PRO A 265 13.36 14.41 10.46
N THR A 266 13.85 13.75 9.41
CA THR A 266 15.21 13.96 8.90
C THR A 266 15.35 15.23 8.05
N ALA A 267 14.26 15.97 7.82
CA ALA A 267 14.28 17.31 7.24
C ALA A 267 14.23 18.45 8.28
N ILE A 268 14.89 18.29 9.43
CA ILE A 268 15.31 19.46 10.23
C ILE A 268 16.80 19.69 9.99
N ARG A 269 17.12 20.35 8.88
CA ARG A 269 18.16 21.39 8.79
C ARG A 269 17.79 22.37 7.68
N ARG A 270 17.09 23.44 8.03
CA ARG A 270 17.30 24.71 7.32
C ARG A 270 18.77 25.09 7.53
N LYS A 271 19.49 25.30 6.43
CA LYS A 271 20.54 26.32 6.39
C LYS A 271 20.18 27.24 5.24
N THR A 272 19.63 28.40 5.58
CA THR A 272 19.71 29.59 4.75
C THR A 272 21.18 29.96 4.58
N PHE A 273 21.61 30.18 3.35
CA PHE A 273 22.57 31.24 3.03
C PHE A 273 22.12 31.88 1.72
N ALA A 274 22.29 33.20 1.67
CA ALA A 274 22.06 34.04 0.50
C ALA A 274 22.87 33.56 -0.70
#